data_AF-A0A1F5D200-F1
#
_entry.id   AF-A0A1F5D200-F1
#
_cell.length_a   1.000
_cell.length_b   1.000
_cell.length_c   1.000
_cell.angle_alpha   90.00
_cell.angle_beta   90.00
_cell.angle_gamma   90.00
#
_symmetry.space_group_name_H-M   'P 1'
#
loop_
_entity.id
_entity.type
_entity.pdbx_description
1 polymer ?
#
loop_
_entity_poly.entity_id
_entity_poly.type
_entity_poly.pdbx_seq_one_letter_code
_entity_poly.pdbx_strand_id
1 'polypeptide(L)'
;MATETIVYKNLYAVYKGIILCYYSIVHVLLMIMRGDMKATISGITGILIACLIIATVVIAPWRAISSFVNAPQVEPGYLGWALSVRSFVSNLTEPLGIGSEGILTVIVTSTLDASNVVVQFDISPGGDSWPMGISFVSGNLTTWSGNLKANVSMIFNVRIKAIEAGHARLLVIAEWHAFEGECWGVRDMLFILVRDNDIQVSHDPITPPEYFEAVPFDGTLPIWPNGTSWVP
;
A
#
# COMPACT_ATOMS: atom_id res chain seq x y z
N MET A 1 19.79 -14.38 -0.70
CA MET A 1 20.92 -14.74 -1.60
C MET A 1 20.49 -15.19 -3.00
N ALA A 2 19.37 -15.90 -3.20
CA ALA A 2 18.94 -16.33 -4.56
C ALA A 2 18.35 -15.21 -5.44
N THR A 3 17.90 -14.10 -4.84
CA THR A 3 17.28 -12.96 -5.54
C THR A 3 18.31 -12.04 -6.20
N GLU A 4 19.50 -11.90 -5.62
CA GLU A 4 20.55 -11.01 -6.14
C GLU A 4 21.14 -11.54 -7.45
N THR A 5 21.32 -12.85 -7.59
CA THR A 5 21.87 -13.47 -8.82
C THR A 5 20.95 -13.35 -10.02
N ILE A 6 19.63 -13.28 -9.82
CA ILE A 6 18.64 -13.09 -10.90
C ILE A 6 18.70 -11.64 -11.42
N VAL A 7 18.80 -10.67 -10.51
CA VAL A 7 18.89 -9.25 -10.88
C VAL A 7 20.15 -8.97 -11.71
N TYR A 8 21.31 -9.48 -11.27
CA TYR A 8 22.57 -9.29 -12.00
C TYR A 8 22.57 -9.93 -13.39
N LYS A 9 21.98 -11.13 -13.53
CA LYS A 9 21.88 -11.81 -14.83
C LYS A 9 21.00 -11.04 -15.82
N ASN A 10 19.90 -10.48 -15.34
CA ASN A 10 19.00 -9.67 -16.16
C ASN A 10 19.64 -8.34 -16.54
N LEU A 11 20.33 -7.69 -15.61
CA LEU A 11 21.05 -6.43 -15.88
C LEU A 11 22.15 -6.62 -16.94
N TYR A 12 22.89 -7.73 -16.87
CA TYR A 12 23.92 -8.07 -17.86
C TYR A 12 23.33 -8.33 -19.25
N ALA A 13 22.17 -8.99 -19.33
CA ALA A 13 21.47 -9.23 -20.58
C ALA A 13 21.00 -7.92 -21.24
N VAL A 14 20.45 -6.98 -20.44
CA VAL A 14 20.04 -5.65 -20.90
C VAL A 14 21.24 -4.86 -21.42
N TYR A 15 22.34 -4.84 -20.66
CA TYR A 15 23.56 -4.14 -21.04
C TYR A 15 24.13 -4.64 -22.38
N LYS A 16 24.18 -5.97 -22.57
CA LYS A 16 24.63 -6.58 -23.83
C LYS A 16 23.73 -6.22 -25.01
N GLY A 17 22.42 -6.13 -24.78
CA GLY A 17 21.45 -5.69 -25.79
C GLY A 17 21.65 -4.24 -26.24
N ILE A 18 21.89 -3.33 -25.29
CA ILE A 18 22.15 -1.91 -25.57
C ILE A 18 23.40 -1.73 -26.44
N ILE A 19 24.49 -2.45 -26.12
CA ILE A 19 25.72 -2.39 -26.92
C ILE A 19 25.48 -2.86 -28.36
N LEU A 20 24.75 -3.96 -28.54
CA LEU A 20 24.41 -4.48 -29.86
C LEU A 20 23.58 -3.48 -30.67
N CYS A 21 22.57 -2.85 -30.06
CA CYS A 21 21.79 -1.78 -30.70
C CYS A 21 22.66 -0.61 -31.14
N TYR A 22 23.59 -0.17 -30.29
CA TYR A 22 24.49 0.93 -30.61
C TYR A 22 25.35 0.63 -31.85
N TYR A 23 25.96 -0.55 -31.92
CA TYR A 23 26.74 -0.96 -33.09
C TYR A 23 25.90 -1.05 -34.36
N SER A 24 24.67 -1.57 -34.28
CA SER A 24 23.77 -1.64 -35.44
C SER A 24 23.37 -0.25 -35.95
N ILE A 25 23.11 0.72 -35.07
CA ILE A 25 22.76 2.09 -35.44
C ILE A 25 23.94 2.78 -36.16
N VAL A 26 25.16 2.64 -35.63
CA VAL A 26 26.38 3.18 -36.26
C VAL A 26 26.58 2.59 -37.65
N HIS A 27 26.33 1.28 -37.81
CA HIS A 27 26.49 0.61 -39.09
C HIS A 27 25.47 1.07 -40.15
N VAL A 28 24.23 1.39 -39.74
CA VAL A 28 23.21 1.96 -40.62
C VAL A 28 23.54 3.40 -40.99
N LEU A 29 24.03 4.21 -40.05
CA LEU A 29 24.53 5.57 -40.34
C LEU A 29 25.66 5.56 -41.38
N LEU A 30 26.60 4.62 -41.28
CA LEU A 30 27.67 4.44 -42.26
C LEU A 30 27.14 4.04 -43.66
N MET A 31 26.09 3.23 -43.74
CA MET A 31 25.45 2.87 -45.01
C MET A 31 24.68 4.05 -45.64
N ILE A 32 24.02 4.87 -44.81
CA ILE A 32 23.35 6.10 -45.26
C ILE A 32 24.37 7.07 -45.88
N MET A 33 25.53 7.25 -45.23
CA MET A 33 26.59 8.12 -45.76
C MET A 33 27.20 7.60 -47.08
N ARG A 34 27.04 6.31 -47.42
CA ARG A 34 27.51 5.73 -48.68
C ARG A 34 26.54 5.87 -49.85
N GLY A 35 25.32 6.35 -49.64
CA GLY A 35 24.34 6.64 -50.71
C GLY A 35 23.61 5.42 -51.29
N ASP A 36 23.86 4.21 -50.78
CA ASP A 36 23.22 2.98 -51.25
C ASP A 36 21.86 2.75 -50.57
N MET A 37 20.80 3.34 -51.13
CA MET A 37 19.43 3.25 -50.60
C MET A 37 18.95 1.82 -50.33
N LYS A 38 19.36 0.84 -51.16
CA LYS A 38 18.97 -0.57 -50.98
C LYS A 38 19.60 -1.20 -49.72
N ALA A 39 20.85 -0.85 -49.42
CA ALA A 39 21.55 -1.33 -48.22
C ALA A 39 20.98 -0.66 -46.96
N THR A 40 20.63 0.62 -47.05
CA THR A 40 19.99 1.37 -45.95
C THR A 40 18.66 0.77 -45.53
N ILE A 41 17.79 0.41 -46.49
CA ILE A 41 16.50 -0.22 -46.18
C ILE A 41 16.69 -1.56 -45.47
N SER A 42 17.62 -2.40 -45.96
CA SER A 42 17.95 -3.68 -45.31
C SER A 42 18.51 -3.49 -43.89
N GLY A 43 19.32 -2.44 -43.68
CA GLY A 43 19.88 -2.11 -42.37
C GLY A 43 18.81 -1.69 -41.37
N ILE A 44 17.86 -0.84 -41.78
CA ILE A 44 16.74 -0.40 -40.94
C ILE A 44 15.86 -1.59 -40.55
N THR A 45 15.55 -2.50 -41.48
CA THR A 45 14.79 -3.72 -41.18
C THR A 45 15.49 -4.58 -40.14
N GLY A 46 16.82 -4.73 -40.22
CA GLY A 46 17.60 -5.46 -39.22
C GLY A 46 17.52 -4.84 -37.82
N ILE A 47 17.61 -3.51 -37.72
CA ILE A 47 17.45 -2.79 -36.45
C ILE A 47 16.05 -3.01 -35.87
N LEU A 48 15.01 -2.91 -36.70
CA LEU A 48 13.63 -3.11 -36.24
C LEU A 48 13.42 -4.53 -35.68
N ILE A 49 13.96 -5.55 -36.34
CA ILE A 49 13.89 -6.94 -35.85
C ILE A 49 14.67 -7.10 -34.53
N ALA A 50 15.86 -6.51 -34.41
CA ALA A 50 16.64 -6.56 -33.17
C ALA A 50 15.92 -5.85 -32.01
N CYS A 51 15.33 -4.68 -32.26
CA CYS A 51 14.52 -3.96 -31.29
C CYS A 51 13.28 -4.76 -30.87
N LEU A 52 12.61 -5.45 -31.80
CA LEU A 52 11.50 -6.36 -31.48
C LEU A 52 11.95 -7.51 -30.59
N ILE A 53 13.09 -8.16 -30.89
CA ILE A 53 13.63 -9.25 -30.06
C ILE A 53 13.97 -8.74 -28.67
N ILE A 54 14.63 -7.59 -28.54
CA ILE A 54 14.94 -6.98 -27.24
C ILE A 54 13.66 -6.62 -26.50
N ALA A 55 12.68 -6.02 -27.16
CA ALA A 55 11.38 -5.74 -26.56
C ALA A 55 10.72 -7.03 -26.06
N THR A 56 10.75 -8.12 -26.85
CA THR A 56 10.23 -9.41 -26.37
C THR A 56 11.02 -9.97 -25.20
N VAL A 57 12.35 -9.87 -25.15
CA VAL A 57 13.16 -10.42 -24.03
C VAL A 57 13.12 -9.53 -22.79
N VAL A 58 12.89 -8.23 -22.93
CA VAL A 58 12.73 -7.29 -21.79
C VAL A 58 11.30 -7.34 -21.25
N ILE A 59 10.29 -7.53 -22.10
CA ILE A 59 8.88 -7.61 -21.70
C ILE A 59 8.47 -9.04 -21.31
N ALA A 60 9.05 -10.09 -21.91
CA ALA A 60 8.71 -11.48 -21.61
C ALA A 60 9.01 -11.95 -20.17
N PRO A 61 10.06 -11.52 -19.44
CA PRO A 61 10.20 -11.89 -18.04
C PRO A 61 9.12 -11.27 -17.15
N TRP A 62 8.32 -10.32 -17.67
CA TRP A 62 7.16 -9.73 -17.01
C TRP A 62 5.81 -10.20 -17.57
N ARG A 63 5.80 -10.92 -18.70
CA ARG A 63 4.63 -11.74 -19.05
C ARG A 63 4.77 -13.01 -18.25
N ALA A 64 4.12 -13.07 -17.10
CA ALA A 64 3.91 -14.31 -16.39
C ALA A 64 3.53 -15.38 -17.41
N ILE A 65 4.34 -16.44 -17.45
CA ILE A 65 3.98 -17.66 -18.14
C ILE A 65 2.71 -18.13 -17.43
N SER A 66 1.57 -17.82 -18.02
CA SER A 66 0.26 -18.26 -17.60
C SER A 66 0.13 -19.74 -17.94
N SER A 67 0.90 -20.59 -17.28
CA SER A 67 0.61 -22.01 -17.23
C SER A 67 -0.55 -22.20 -16.26
N PHE A 68 -1.76 -21.86 -16.71
CA PHE A 68 -3.02 -22.35 -16.16
C PHE A 68 -3.13 -23.85 -16.43
N VAL A 69 -2.32 -24.62 -15.73
CA VAL A 69 -2.48 -26.08 -15.68
C VAL A 69 -2.52 -26.43 -14.20
N ASN A 70 -3.74 -26.52 -13.68
CA ASN A 70 -4.11 -27.01 -12.33
C ASN A 70 -4.26 -25.97 -11.21
N ALA A 71 -4.74 -24.75 -11.47
CA ALA A 71 -5.44 -24.02 -10.42
C ALA A 71 -6.86 -24.62 -10.30
N PRO A 72 -7.30 -25.10 -9.13
CA PRO A 72 -8.69 -25.54 -8.95
C PRO A 72 -9.60 -24.38 -9.35
N GLN A 73 -10.54 -24.63 -10.27
CA GLN A 73 -11.57 -23.66 -10.62
C GLN A 73 -12.41 -23.38 -9.38
N VAL A 74 -12.11 -22.29 -8.68
CA VAL A 74 -13.00 -21.74 -7.66
C VAL A 74 -14.13 -21.06 -8.42
N GLU A 75 -15.37 -21.46 -8.13
CA GLU A 75 -16.55 -20.90 -8.81
C GLU A 75 -16.55 -19.36 -8.73
N PRO A 76 -16.98 -18.64 -9.78
CA PRO A 76 -16.79 -17.18 -9.90
C PRO A 76 -17.62 -16.30 -8.93
N GLY A 77 -18.13 -16.85 -7.83
CA GLY A 77 -19.11 -16.17 -6.97
C GLY A 77 -18.61 -15.60 -5.64
N TYR A 78 -17.43 -15.97 -5.14
CA TYR A 78 -17.15 -15.88 -3.69
C TYR A 78 -15.74 -15.42 -3.26
N LEU A 79 -14.91 -14.89 -4.17
CA LEU A 79 -13.53 -14.51 -3.79
C LEU A 79 -13.42 -13.18 -3.03
N GLY A 80 -14.41 -12.31 -3.12
CA GLY A 80 -14.40 -10.99 -2.46
C GLY A 80 -14.48 -11.02 -0.93
N TRP A 81 -14.75 -12.19 -0.31
CA TRP A 81 -14.91 -12.33 1.14
C TRP A 81 -13.89 -13.28 1.77
N ALA A 82 -12.78 -13.53 1.07
CA ALA A 82 -11.73 -14.40 1.58
C ALA A 82 -11.12 -13.86 2.88
N LEU A 83 -10.89 -12.55 2.96
CA LEU A 83 -10.25 -11.90 4.10
C LEU A 83 -11.27 -11.27 5.05
N SER A 84 -10.98 -11.35 6.34
CA SER A 84 -11.63 -10.62 7.42
C SER A 84 -10.57 -9.92 8.26
N VAL A 85 -10.81 -8.65 8.57
CA VAL A 85 -9.98 -7.86 9.48
C VAL A 85 -10.86 -7.37 10.62
N ARG A 86 -10.33 -7.42 11.85
CA ARG A 86 -10.92 -6.79 13.03
C ARG A 86 -9.83 -6.14 13.84
N SER A 87 -10.13 -4.99 14.40
CA SER A 87 -9.20 -4.19 15.18
C SER A 87 -9.88 -3.69 16.45
N PHE A 88 -9.13 -3.58 17.53
CA PHE A 88 -9.60 -2.96 18.78
C PHE A 88 -8.42 -2.44 19.59
N VAL A 89 -8.67 -1.45 20.44
CA VAL A 89 -7.68 -0.91 21.37
C VAL A 89 -7.94 -1.48 22.76
N SER A 90 -6.87 -1.82 23.46
CA SER A 90 -6.91 -2.36 24.82
C SER A 90 -5.75 -1.83 25.66
N ASN A 91 -5.80 -2.09 26.97
CA ASN A 91 -4.72 -1.81 27.92
C ASN A 91 -4.23 -0.35 27.90
N LEU A 92 -5.16 0.62 27.85
CA LEU A 92 -4.84 2.03 28.02
C LEU A 92 -4.29 2.27 29.42
N THR A 93 -3.11 2.89 29.51
CA THR A 93 -2.45 3.19 30.79
C THR A 93 -2.96 4.50 31.38
N GLU A 94 -2.81 4.69 32.69
CA GLU A 94 -3.00 6.01 33.30
C GLU A 94 -1.88 6.99 32.85
N PRO A 95 -2.18 8.30 32.71
CA PRO A 95 -3.52 8.91 32.78
C PRO A 95 -4.38 8.50 31.58
N LEU A 96 -5.69 8.37 31.76
CA LEU A 96 -6.64 8.02 30.68
C LEU A 96 -6.88 9.22 29.73
N GLY A 97 -5.82 9.83 29.21
CA GLY A 97 -5.85 11.04 28.40
C GLY A 97 -4.49 11.27 27.73
N ILE A 98 -4.05 12.52 27.62
CA ILE A 98 -2.74 12.83 27.04
C ILE A 98 -1.63 12.14 27.85
N GLY A 99 -0.76 11.38 27.17
CA GLY A 99 0.30 10.58 27.78
C GLY A 99 -0.05 9.10 27.97
N SER A 100 -1.33 8.70 27.82
CA SER A 100 -1.76 7.31 27.86
C SER A 100 -1.11 6.48 26.74
N GLU A 101 -0.65 5.26 27.04
CA GLU A 101 -0.23 4.28 26.05
C GLU A 101 -1.25 3.14 25.99
N GLY A 102 -1.48 2.58 24.80
CA GLY A 102 -2.39 1.45 24.60
C GLY A 102 -1.86 0.47 23.56
N ILE A 103 -2.56 -0.66 23.44
CA ILE A 103 -2.26 -1.70 22.45
C ILE A 103 -3.40 -1.78 21.44
N LEU A 104 -3.12 -1.40 20.20
CA LEU A 104 -3.94 -1.72 19.04
C LEU A 104 -3.70 -3.19 18.67
N THR A 105 -4.73 -4.00 18.81
CA THR A 105 -4.73 -5.40 18.39
C THR A 105 -5.47 -5.50 17.06
N VAL A 106 -4.85 -6.13 16.07
CA VAL A 106 -5.45 -6.39 14.77
C VAL A 106 -5.40 -7.88 14.49
N ILE A 107 -6.56 -8.42 14.13
CA ILE A 107 -6.75 -9.83 13.82
C ILE A 107 -7.14 -9.93 12.35
N VAL A 108 -6.30 -10.62 11.58
CA VAL A 108 -6.54 -10.88 10.16
C VAL A 108 -6.76 -12.37 9.98
N THR A 109 -7.87 -12.74 9.38
CA THR A 109 -8.22 -14.14 9.11
C THR A 109 -8.59 -14.29 7.65
N SER A 110 -8.19 -15.40 7.03
CA SER A 110 -8.62 -15.75 5.68
C SER A 110 -9.48 -17.02 5.73
N THR A 111 -10.55 -17.12 4.96
CA THR A 111 -11.32 -18.36 4.80
C THR A 111 -10.65 -19.36 3.85
N LEU A 112 -9.63 -18.91 3.13
CA LEU A 112 -8.83 -19.67 2.16
C LEU A 112 -7.34 -19.60 2.50
N ASP A 113 -6.54 -20.50 1.93
CA ASP A 113 -5.08 -20.31 1.90
C ASP A 113 -4.75 -19.12 0.98
N ALA A 114 -4.15 -18.07 1.55
CA ALA A 114 -3.84 -16.84 0.83
C ALA A 114 -2.32 -16.58 0.89
N SER A 115 -1.72 -16.29 -0.27
CA SER A 115 -0.28 -16.02 -0.39
C SER A 115 -0.02 -14.57 -0.72
N ASN A 116 1.07 -13.98 -0.23
CA ASN A 116 1.41 -12.57 -0.44
C ASN A 116 0.32 -11.61 0.04
N VAL A 117 -0.32 -11.91 1.17
CA VAL A 117 -1.22 -11.00 1.86
C VAL A 117 -0.39 -9.83 2.38
N VAL A 118 -0.88 -8.61 2.15
CA VAL A 118 -0.30 -7.38 2.67
C VAL A 118 -1.26 -6.80 3.71
N VAL A 119 -0.77 -6.50 4.90
CA VAL A 119 -1.55 -5.82 5.95
C VAL A 119 -0.91 -4.47 6.21
N GLN A 120 -1.67 -3.40 6.02
CA GLN A 120 -1.24 -2.03 6.21
C GLN A 120 -2.01 -1.36 7.35
N PHE A 121 -1.30 -0.52 8.11
CA PHE A 121 -1.80 0.24 9.24
C PHE A 121 -1.53 1.72 9.00
N ASP A 122 -2.60 2.51 8.87
CA ASP A 122 -2.53 3.94 8.65
C ASP A 122 -3.20 4.68 9.81
N ILE A 123 -2.59 5.79 10.24
CA ILE A 123 -3.22 6.77 11.13
C ILE A 123 -3.38 8.06 10.34
N SER A 124 -4.59 8.61 10.34
CA SER A 124 -4.88 9.92 9.77
C SER A 124 -5.67 10.77 10.75
N PRO A 125 -5.62 12.11 10.65
CA PRO A 125 -6.52 12.95 11.43
C PRO A 125 -7.97 12.70 10.97
N GLY A 126 -8.94 13.00 11.84
CA GLY A 126 -10.37 12.93 11.52
C GLY A 126 -10.87 13.99 10.55
N GLY A 127 -10.11 15.08 10.41
CA GLY A 127 -10.37 16.18 9.49
C GLY A 127 -9.08 16.95 9.20
N ASP A 128 -9.06 17.69 8.10
CA ASP A 128 -7.84 18.30 7.53
C ASP A 128 -7.11 19.27 8.48
N SER A 129 -7.81 19.84 9.46
CA SER A 129 -7.27 20.79 10.45
C SER A 129 -7.23 20.26 11.87
N TRP A 130 -7.55 18.98 12.09
CA TRP A 130 -7.65 18.42 13.43
C TRP A 130 -6.31 17.83 13.89
N PRO A 131 -5.90 18.07 15.15
CA PRO A 131 -4.74 17.39 15.71
C PRO A 131 -4.91 15.88 15.68
N MET A 132 -3.81 15.16 15.48
CA MET A 132 -3.83 13.70 15.30
C MET A 132 -4.26 12.99 16.58
N GLY A 133 -3.92 13.54 17.74
CA GLY A 133 -4.25 12.99 19.06
C GLY A 133 -3.38 11.81 19.48
N ILE A 134 -3.09 10.88 18.56
CA ILE A 134 -2.29 9.66 18.82
C ILE A 134 -1.11 9.49 17.87
N SER A 135 -0.14 8.68 18.26
CA SER A 135 0.94 8.20 17.39
C SER A 135 1.35 6.76 17.72
N PHE A 136 2.06 6.11 16.79
CA PHE A 136 2.71 4.83 17.06
C PHE A 136 4.00 5.05 17.89
N VAL A 137 4.15 4.29 18.98
CA VAL A 137 5.26 4.49 19.93
C VAL A 137 6.58 3.90 19.42
N SER A 138 6.51 2.78 18.70
CA SER A 138 7.67 2.04 18.21
C SER A 138 7.18 0.81 17.44
N GLY A 139 7.61 0.65 16.19
CA GLY A 139 7.36 -0.56 15.40
C GLY A 139 7.31 -0.30 13.91
N ASN A 140 8.22 -0.91 13.17
CA ASN A 140 8.36 -0.87 11.70
C ASN A 140 7.18 -1.51 10.93
N LEU A 141 6.03 -1.71 11.56
CA LEU A 141 4.89 -2.42 11.00
C LEU A 141 3.79 -1.43 10.64
N THR A 142 4.12 -0.44 9.80
CA THR A 142 3.10 0.19 8.94
C THR A 142 2.61 -0.80 7.89
N THR A 143 3.45 -1.79 7.54
CA THR A 143 3.12 -2.82 6.55
C THR A 143 3.73 -4.15 6.94
N TRP A 144 2.94 -5.22 6.83
CA TRP A 144 3.38 -6.60 6.90
C TRP A 144 3.03 -7.32 5.60
N SER A 145 3.89 -8.25 5.18
CA SER A 145 3.57 -9.16 4.09
C SER A 145 3.87 -10.61 4.46
N GLY A 146 3.00 -11.52 4.03
CA GLY A 146 3.19 -12.94 4.27
C GLY A 146 2.02 -13.79 3.79
N ASN A 147 2.03 -15.05 4.21
CA ASN A 147 1.01 -16.02 3.82
C ASN A 147 0.07 -16.27 4.99
N LEU A 148 -1.22 -16.39 4.71
CA LEU A 148 -2.25 -16.80 5.66
C LEU A 148 -2.73 -18.20 5.32
N LYS A 149 -2.94 -19.01 6.35
CA LYS A 149 -3.61 -20.30 6.23
C LYS A 149 -5.10 -20.14 6.45
N ALA A 150 -5.89 -20.93 5.72
CA ALA A 150 -7.33 -20.93 5.84
C ALA A 150 -7.76 -21.13 7.30
N ASN A 151 -8.63 -20.24 7.79
CA ASN A 151 -9.20 -20.19 9.12
C ASN A 151 -8.17 -20.08 10.27
N VAL A 152 -6.94 -19.68 9.96
CA VAL A 152 -5.91 -19.37 10.96
C VAL A 152 -5.76 -17.86 11.04
N SER A 153 -6.05 -17.31 12.22
CA SER A 153 -5.91 -15.88 12.47
C SER A 153 -4.44 -15.50 12.69
N MET A 154 -4.01 -14.44 12.03
CA MET A 154 -2.77 -13.73 12.32
C MET A 154 -3.08 -12.53 13.21
N ILE A 155 -2.29 -12.34 14.26
CA ILE A 155 -2.52 -11.29 15.26
C ILE A 155 -1.32 -10.32 15.25
N PHE A 156 -1.62 -9.04 15.11
CA PHE A 156 -0.66 -7.95 15.16
C PHE A 156 -0.95 -7.07 16.37
N ASN A 157 0.08 -6.78 17.15
CA ASN A 157 -0.02 -5.90 18.31
C ASN A 157 0.88 -4.69 18.09
N VAL A 158 0.27 -3.51 18.04
CA VAL A 158 0.97 -2.24 17.82
C VAL A 158 0.73 -1.34 19.02
N ARG A 159 1.80 -0.74 19.54
CA ARG A 159 1.69 0.20 20.65
C ARG A 159 1.38 1.61 20.14
N ILE A 160 0.31 2.19 20.66
CA ILE A 160 -0.11 3.57 20.39
C ILE A 160 0.03 4.43 21.64
N LYS A 161 0.17 5.74 21.45
CA LYS A 161 0.24 6.73 22.53
C LYS A 161 -0.57 7.96 22.22
N ALA A 162 -1.33 8.42 23.19
CA ALA A 162 -1.97 9.73 23.17
C ALA A 162 -0.91 10.82 23.40
N ILE A 163 -0.71 11.68 22.39
CA ILE A 163 0.33 12.72 22.41
C ILE A 163 -0.24 14.13 22.57
N GLU A 164 -1.50 14.32 22.21
CA GLU A 164 -2.21 15.60 22.31
C GLU A 164 -3.73 15.36 22.35
N ALA A 165 -4.52 16.39 22.67
CA ALA A 165 -5.96 16.34 22.45
C ALA A 165 -6.23 16.40 20.94
N GLY A 166 -7.06 15.50 20.43
CA GLY A 166 -7.27 15.37 19.00
C GLY A 166 -8.18 14.22 18.64
N HIS A 167 -8.38 14.03 17.34
CA HIS A 167 -9.27 12.99 16.83
C HIS A 167 -8.58 12.28 15.66
N ALA A 168 -8.30 11.00 15.86
CA ALA A 168 -7.61 10.14 14.92
C ALA A 168 -8.57 9.13 14.30
N ARG A 169 -8.24 8.74 13.07
CA ARG A 169 -8.77 7.58 12.39
C ARG A 169 -7.64 6.59 12.17
N LEU A 170 -7.80 5.39 12.73
CA LEU A 170 -6.97 4.24 12.45
C LEU A 170 -7.63 3.44 11.33
N LEU A 171 -6.93 3.27 10.22
CA LEU A 171 -7.36 2.44 9.11
C LEU A 171 -6.44 1.23 9.00
N VAL A 172 -7.03 0.05 9.03
CA VAL A 172 -6.34 -1.21 8.77
C VAL A 172 -6.82 -1.74 7.43
N ILE A 173 -5.90 -2.06 6.55
CA ILE A 173 -6.19 -2.63 5.23
C ILE A 173 -5.49 -3.99 5.16
N ALA A 174 -6.22 -5.05 4.81
CA ALA A 174 -5.60 -6.32 4.42
C ALA A 174 -5.95 -6.60 2.97
N GLU A 175 -4.93 -6.76 2.14
CA GLU A 175 -5.05 -6.98 0.71
C GLU A 175 -4.41 -8.30 0.31
N TRP A 176 -5.03 -8.98 -0.63
CA TRP A 176 -4.52 -10.21 -1.21
C TRP A 176 -4.74 -10.22 -2.73
N HIS A 177 -3.70 -10.64 -3.44
CA HIS A 177 -3.75 -10.85 -4.88
C HIS A 177 -3.96 -12.34 -5.15
N ALA A 178 -5.20 -12.70 -5.47
CA ALA A 178 -5.52 -14.07 -5.89
C ALA A 178 -4.82 -14.41 -7.22
N PHE A 179 -4.73 -13.43 -8.12
CA PHE A 179 -4.11 -13.54 -9.44
C PHE A 179 -3.47 -12.19 -9.85
N GLU A 180 -2.59 -12.22 -10.85
CA GLU A 180 -2.01 -10.99 -11.39
C GLU A 180 -3.09 -10.04 -11.94
N GLY A 181 -3.13 -8.82 -11.42
CA GLY A 181 -4.07 -7.78 -11.86
C GLY A 181 -5.36 -7.68 -11.05
N GLU A 182 -5.66 -8.65 -10.17
CA GLU A 182 -6.79 -8.55 -9.23
C GLU A 182 -6.28 -8.40 -7.80
N CYS A 183 -6.80 -7.38 -7.12
CA CYS A 183 -6.54 -7.11 -5.70
C CYS A 183 -7.86 -7.16 -4.95
N TRP A 184 -7.93 -8.02 -3.92
CA TRP A 184 -9.06 -8.10 -3.01
C TRP A 184 -8.62 -7.55 -1.66
N GLY A 185 -9.28 -6.50 -1.19
CA GLY A 185 -8.95 -5.83 0.05
C GLY A 185 -10.15 -5.77 0.99
N VAL A 186 -9.91 -6.02 2.27
CA VAL A 186 -10.86 -5.74 3.36
C VAL A 186 -10.27 -4.65 4.24
N ARG A 187 -11.13 -3.82 4.81
CA ARG A 187 -10.74 -2.69 5.66
C ARG A 187 -11.48 -2.76 6.98
N ASP A 188 -10.80 -2.36 8.04
CA ASP A 188 -11.41 -2.05 9.32
C ASP A 188 -10.95 -0.67 9.79
N MET A 189 -11.83 0.00 10.54
CA MET A 189 -11.63 1.38 10.94
C MET A 189 -11.99 1.58 12.39
N LEU A 190 -11.14 2.33 13.10
CA LEU A 190 -11.38 2.79 14.44
C LEU A 190 -11.22 4.31 14.49
N PHE A 191 -12.16 4.95 15.18
CA PHE A 191 -12.12 6.36 15.53
C PHE A 191 -11.66 6.48 16.98
N ILE A 192 -10.68 7.35 17.22
CA ILE A 192 -10.13 7.61 18.55
C ILE A 192 -10.21 9.09 18.83
N LEU A 193 -10.92 9.47 19.88
CA LEU A 193 -10.99 10.84 20.38
C LEU A 193 -10.21 10.93 21.68
N VAL A 194 -9.14 11.73 21.69
CA VAL A 194 -8.30 11.98 22.85
C VAL A 194 -8.65 13.34 23.45
N ARG A 195 -8.90 13.35 24.75
CA ARG A 195 -9.09 14.55 25.59
C ARG A 195 -8.07 14.53 26.73
N ASP A 196 -8.02 15.63 27.49
CA ASP A 196 -7.05 15.78 28.57
C ASP A 196 -7.10 14.64 29.60
N ASN A 197 -8.30 14.17 29.93
CA ASN A 197 -8.55 13.13 30.95
C ASN A 197 -9.49 12.01 30.47
N ASP A 198 -9.72 11.90 29.15
CA ASP A 198 -10.56 10.84 28.58
C ASP A 198 -10.02 10.39 27.22
N ILE A 199 -10.19 9.10 26.89
CA ILE A 199 -9.94 8.54 25.56
C ILE A 199 -11.14 7.69 25.16
N GLN A 200 -11.76 8.04 24.04
CA GLN A 200 -12.87 7.30 23.47
C GLN A 200 -12.41 6.56 22.22
N VAL A 201 -12.85 5.30 22.08
CA VAL A 201 -12.53 4.45 20.94
C VAL A 201 -13.84 3.85 20.42
N SER A 202 -14.07 3.94 19.12
CA SER A 202 -15.31 3.48 18.48
C SER A 202 -15.06 3.00 17.06
N HIS A 203 -15.83 2.01 16.59
CA HIS A 203 -15.89 1.66 15.17
C HIS A 203 -16.83 2.60 14.39
N ASP A 204 -17.80 3.20 15.08
CA ASP A 204 -18.66 4.23 14.52
C ASP A 204 -17.97 5.59 14.60
N PRO A 205 -18.16 6.48 13.61
CA PRO A 205 -17.64 7.84 13.65
C PRO A 205 -18.01 8.53 14.95
N ILE A 206 -17.01 9.03 15.68
CA ILE A 206 -17.23 9.81 16.90
C ILE A 206 -17.46 11.25 16.47
N THR A 207 -18.64 11.80 16.76
CA THR A 207 -18.87 13.24 16.64
C THR A 207 -18.07 13.93 17.75
N PRO A 208 -17.06 14.76 17.43
CA PRO A 208 -16.37 15.50 18.46
C PRO A 208 -17.35 16.49 19.11
N PRO A 209 -17.16 16.81 20.39
CA PRO A 209 -18.09 17.62 21.16
C PRO A 209 -18.27 19.08 20.65
N GLU A 210 -17.55 19.50 19.61
CA GLU A 210 -17.65 20.84 19.01
C GLU A 210 -18.27 20.87 17.60
N TYR A 211 -18.79 19.75 17.08
CA TYR A 211 -19.65 19.80 15.90
C TYR A 211 -21.04 20.32 16.29
N PHE A 212 -21.11 21.61 16.62
CA PHE A 212 -22.36 22.33 16.53
C PHE A 212 -22.68 22.42 15.05
N GLU A 213 -23.81 21.85 14.60
CA GLU A 213 -24.42 22.30 13.34
C GLU A 213 -24.40 23.82 13.39
N ALA A 214 -23.78 24.45 12.39
CA ALA A 214 -23.58 25.89 12.37
C ALA A 214 -24.93 26.58 12.56
N VAL A 215 -25.22 26.97 13.80
CA VAL A 215 -26.29 27.90 14.07
C VAL A 215 -25.79 29.20 13.48
N PRO A 216 -26.49 29.81 12.52
CA PRO A 216 -26.08 31.12 12.03
C PRO A 216 -26.16 32.05 13.24
N PHE A 217 -25.03 32.56 13.75
CA PHE A 217 -24.84 33.93 14.24
C PHE A 217 -23.62 34.10 15.17
N ASP A 218 -22.96 35.25 14.93
CA ASP A 218 -22.12 36.09 15.82
C ASP A 218 -20.58 36.07 15.71
N GLY A 219 -20.03 35.45 14.65
CA GLY A 219 -18.67 35.79 14.19
C GLY A 219 -17.52 35.42 15.14
N THR A 220 -17.79 34.70 16.22
CA THR A 220 -16.77 34.14 17.10
C THR A 220 -16.46 32.72 16.67
N LEU A 221 -15.23 32.48 16.23
CA LEU A 221 -14.74 31.15 15.89
C LEU A 221 -14.60 30.32 17.18
N PRO A 222 -14.93 29.01 17.14
CA PRO A 222 -14.67 28.13 18.28
C PRO A 222 -13.16 28.09 18.55
N ILE A 223 -12.82 28.19 19.84
CA ILE A 223 -11.46 28.07 20.37
C ILE A 223 -11.37 26.67 20.96
N TRP A 224 -10.39 25.88 20.53
CA TRP A 224 -10.15 24.54 21.07
C TRP A 224 -9.92 24.62 22.60
N PRO A 225 -10.17 23.53 23.36
CA PRO A 225 -9.92 23.50 24.81
C PRO A 225 -8.47 23.81 25.18
N ASN A 226 -7.52 23.57 24.26
CA ASN A 226 -6.11 23.90 24.40
C ASN A 226 -5.77 25.37 24.07
N GLY A 227 -6.76 26.22 23.82
CA GLY A 227 -6.60 27.65 23.53
C GLY A 227 -6.13 27.96 22.11
N THR A 228 -6.01 26.96 21.22
CA THR A 228 -5.66 27.21 19.82
C THR A 228 -6.88 27.67 19.03
N SER A 229 -6.76 28.78 18.30
CA SER A 229 -7.82 29.25 17.42
C SER A 229 -7.90 28.38 16.17
N TRP A 230 -9.11 28.02 15.74
CA TRP A 230 -9.33 27.51 14.40
C TRP A 230 -8.82 28.53 13.37
N VAL A 231 -7.82 28.16 12.58
CA VAL A 231 -7.36 28.94 11.42
C VAL A 231 -7.81 28.17 10.18
N PRO A 232 -8.69 28.74 9.34
CA PRO A 232 -9.09 28.13 8.07
C PRO A 232 -7.92 27.94 7.11
#